data_AF-A0A1G3HXC1-F1
#
_entry.id   AF-A0A1G3HXC1-F1
#
_cell.length_a   1.000
_cell.length_b   1.000
_cell.length_c   1.000
_cell.angle_alpha   90.00
_cell.angle_beta   90.00
_cell.angle_gamma   90.00
#
_symmetry.space_group_name_H-M   'P 1'
#
loop_
_entity.id
_entity.type
_entity.pdbx_description
1 polymer ?
#
loop_
_entity_poly.entity_id
_entity_poly.type
_entity_poly.pdbx_seq_one_letter_code
_entity_poly.pdbx_strand_id
1 'polypeptide(L)'
;MAKEARQAPQVLRSEATRWQSEADTIRRLVGERPTSVLLGRGSSGNVCTFAAYLFGLQTGRPPIEFRPWLATQSLPDVDWSDAVVYAFSYSGKSTDIAASAEWLRARGALVVAVTEAGFSNAQLLQPAHHVIRLGCGAELAVPATKSVIAQLFVAAALVGYDITQAAEETAASLLAIDAAGVPDQLATFLAGARTVTWLARGPSIGGALDAALKLQESVGIPAFAYSTAEYLHGPIAAASPQDRVVVFSGADEPMESKQAVTTALLARGVPFICLGCDQTHEAQLPLPFPGARWARTALLAFIAQLTCASLAERSGINPDEHPSLRKVTQTH
;
A
#
# COMPACT_ATOMS: atom_id res chain seq x y z
N MET A 1 -11.60 -12.28 1.57
CA MET A 1 -10.42 -11.60 0.99
C MET A 1 -10.50 -11.58 -0.53
N ALA A 2 -10.46 -12.72 -1.24
CA ALA A 2 -10.48 -12.73 -2.72
C ALA A 2 -11.67 -11.99 -3.34
N LYS A 3 -12.88 -12.24 -2.81
CA LYS A 3 -14.11 -11.55 -3.25
C LYS A 3 -14.02 -10.03 -3.06
N GLU A 4 -13.37 -9.57 -2.00
CA GLU A 4 -13.24 -8.14 -1.68
C GLU A 4 -12.16 -7.48 -2.54
N ALA A 5 -11.03 -8.14 -2.75
CA ALA A 5 -9.99 -7.69 -3.68
C ALA A 5 -10.56 -7.51 -5.10
N ARG A 6 -11.37 -8.46 -5.59
CA ARG A 6 -12.05 -8.39 -6.90
C ARG A 6 -13.07 -7.26 -7.04
N GLN A 7 -13.44 -6.58 -5.96
CA GLN A 7 -14.29 -5.39 -6.04
C GLN A 7 -13.49 -4.11 -6.33
N ALA A 8 -12.16 -4.12 -6.19
CA ALA A 8 -11.32 -2.94 -6.40
C ALA A 8 -11.53 -2.24 -7.77
N PRO A 9 -11.65 -2.95 -8.91
CA PRO A 9 -11.91 -2.31 -10.20
C PRO A 9 -13.21 -1.49 -10.19
N GLN A 10 -14.27 -2.02 -9.58
CA GLN A 10 -15.55 -1.32 -9.49
C GLN A 10 -15.47 -0.09 -8.58
N VAL A 11 -14.75 -0.20 -7.46
CA VAL A 11 -14.54 0.93 -6.54
C VAL A 11 -13.78 2.06 -7.23
N LEU A 12 -12.71 1.75 -7.97
CA LEU A 12 -11.96 2.75 -8.73
C LEU A 12 -12.87 3.49 -9.71
N ARG A 13 -13.69 2.75 -10.47
CA ARG A 13 -14.62 3.33 -11.44
C ARG A 13 -15.71 4.18 -10.81
N SER A 14 -16.27 3.77 -9.67
CA SER A 14 -17.38 4.48 -9.04
C SER A 14 -16.94 5.72 -8.26
N GLU A 15 -15.74 5.70 -7.69
CA GLU A 15 -15.32 6.73 -6.72
C GLU A 15 -14.29 7.74 -7.25
N ALA A 16 -13.55 7.44 -8.33
CA ALA A 16 -12.42 8.28 -8.76
C ALA A 16 -12.78 9.76 -8.99
N THR A 17 -13.89 10.04 -9.69
CA THR A 17 -14.36 11.41 -9.91
C THR A 17 -14.71 12.14 -8.60
N ARG A 18 -15.31 11.41 -7.65
CA ARG A 18 -15.65 11.96 -6.33
C ARG A 18 -14.38 12.26 -5.53
N TRP A 19 -13.45 11.31 -5.47
CA TRP A 19 -12.17 11.49 -4.79
C TRP A 19 -11.36 12.65 -5.39
N GLN A 20 -11.33 12.80 -6.72
CA GLN A 20 -10.66 13.92 -7.38
C GLN A 20 -11.26 15.26 -6.93
N SER A 21 -12.58 15.39 -6.96
CA SER A 21 -13.28 16.63 -6.57
C SER A 21 -13.10 16.97 -5.08
N GLU A 22 -13.19 15.97 -4.21
CA GLU A 22 -12.95 16.12 -2.77
C GLU A 22 -11.48 16.52 -2.51
N ALA A 23 -10.51 15.84 -3.15
CA ALA A 23 -9.10 16.16 -3.02
C ALA A 23 -8.76 17.57 -3.54
N ASP A 24 -9.34 18.00 -4.66
CA ASP A 24 -9.17 19.37 -5.17
C ASP A 24 -9.67 20.42 -4.17
N THR A 25 -10.77 20.12 -3.48
CA THR A 25 -11.31 20.98 -2.42
C THR A 25 -10.36 21.02 -1.23
N ILE A 26 -9.84 19.88 -0.79
CA ILE A 26 -8.83 19.83 0.27
C ILE A 26 -7.58 20.61 -0.12
N ARG A 27 -7.03 20.43 -1.32
CA ARG A 27 -5.83 21.15 -1.77
C ARG A 27 -6.01 22.68 -1.74
N ARG A 28 -7.21 23.18 -2.12
CA ARG A 28 -7.53 24.61 -1.98
C ARG A 28 -7.57 25.09 -0.52
N LEU A 29 -8.08 24.27 0.39
CA LEU A 29 -8.18 24.59 1.83
C LEU A 29 -6.82 24.51 2.54
N VAL A 30 -5.99 23.56 2.12
CA VAL A 30 -4.61 23.38 2.59
C VAL A 30 -3.77 24.62 2.28
N GLY A 31 -4.00 25.26 1.13
CA GLY A 31 -3.30 26.48 0.74
C GLY A 31 -1.79 26.25 0.61
N GLU A 32 -0.98 27.21 1.09
CA GLU A 32 0.48 27.17 0.99
C GLU A 32 1.17 26.54 2.20
N ARG A 33 0.44 25.77 3.02
CA ARG A 33 1.01 25.07 4.19
C ARG A 33 2.22 24.23 3.78
N PRO A 34 3.43 24.54 4.30
CA PRO A 34 4.66 23.92 3.82
C PRO A 34 4.84 22.49 4.35
N THR A 35 4.18 22.13 5.45
CA THR A 35 4.41 20.87 6.17
C THR A 35 3.28 19.89 5.91
N SER A 36 3.61 18.73 5.32
CA SER A 36 2.68 17.61 5.15
C SER A 36 3.06 16.47 6.09
N VAL A 37 2.07 15.92 6.78
CA VAL A 37 2.25 14.82 7.73
C VAL A 37 1.38 13.65 7.30
N LEU A 38 1.97 12.46 7.22
CA LEU A 38 1.27 11.22 6.89
C LEU A 38 1.13 10.37 8.15
N LEU A 39 -0.08 9.85 8.37
CA LEU A 39 -0.41 9.08 9.55
C LEU A 39 -1.21 7.83 9.16
N GLY A 40 -0.69 6.65 9.49
CA GLY A 40 -1.33 5.37 9.20
C GLY A 40 -0.56 4.21 9.83
N ARG A 41 -1.19 3.04 9.96
CA ARG A 41 -0.58 1.80 10.48
C ARG A 41 -0.94 0.59 9.62
N GLY A 42 -0.08 -0.43 9.66
CA GLY A 42 -0.24 -1.65 8.86
C GLY A 42 -0.36 -1.30 7.37
N SER A 43 -1.36 -1.85 6.69
CA SER A 43 -1.65 -1.54 5.28
C SER A 43 -1.83 -0.03 5.01
N SER A 44 -2.49 0.73 5.89
CA SER A 44 -2.60 2.19 5.73
C SER A 44 -1.26 2.91 5.97
N GLY A 45 -0.37 2.35 6.79
CA GLY A 45 1.01 2.82 6.93
C GLY A 45 1.81 2.59 5.65
N ASN A 46 1.64 1.46 4.99
CA ASN A 46 2.27 1.17 3.70
C ASN A 46 1.77 2.12 2.59
N VAL A 47 0.50 2.57 2.67
CA VAL A 47 -0.01 3.66 1.82
C VAL A 47 0.68 5.00 2.14
N CYS A 48 0.99 5.27 3.40
CA CYS A 48 1.76 6.47 3.77
C CYS A 48 3.15 6.44 3.13
N THR A 49 3.84 5.30 3.13
CA THR A 49 5.12 5.17 2.44
C THR A 49 4.98 5.42 0.93
N PHE A 50 3.95 4.89 0.28
CA PHE A 50 3.64 5.22 -1.12
C PHE A 50 3.41 6.73 -1.33
N ALA A 51 2.57 7.33 -0.49
CA ALA A 51 2.22 8.74 -0.58
C ALA A 51 3.44 9.65 -0.36
N ALA A 52 4.38 9.26 0.50
CA ALA A 52 5.61 10.01 0.76
C ALA A 52 6.44 10.22 -0.52
N TYR A 53 6.56 9.17 -1.35
CA TYR A 53 7.20 9.30 -2.66
C TYR A 53 6.44 10.26 -3.58
N LEU A 54 5.11 10.16 -3.62
CA LEU A 54 4.29 11.02 -4.47
C LEU A 54 4.39 12.49 -4.08
N PHE A 55 4.32 12.81 -2.79
CA PHE A 55 4.55 14.17 -2.29
C PHE A 55 5.93 14.68 -2.71
N GLY A 56 6.99 13.87 -2.53
CA GLY A 56 8.34 14.24 -2.95
C GLY A 56 8.45 14.50 -4.46
N LEU A 57 7.84 13.64 -5.28
CA LEU A 57 7.86 13.75 -6.74
C LEU A 57 7.04 14.94 -7.27
N GLN A 58 5.88 15.21 -6.67
CA GLN A 58 4.96 16.24 -7.15
C GLN A 58 5.29 17.63 -6.61
N THR A 59 5.75 17.73 -5.36
CA THR A 59 5.92 19.00 -4.64
C THR A 59 7.40 19.35 -4.39
N GLY A 60 8.32 18.41 -4.58
CA GLY A 60 9.73 18.56 -4.20
C GLY A 60 9.98 18.50 -2.69
N ARG A 61 8.93 18.31 -1.87
CA ARG A 61 9.02 18.24 -0.41
C ARG A 61 8.48 16.90 0.10
N PRO A 62 9.33 16.01 0.63
CA PRO A 62 8.85 14.78 1.25
C PRO A 62 8.07 15.12 2.53
N PRO A 63 6.97 14.41 2.81
CA PRO A 63 6.18 14.63 4.02
C PRO A 63 6.83 13.93 5.22
N ILE A 64 6.38 14.29 6.42
CA ILE A 64 6.75 13.63 7.66
C ILE A 64 5.86 12.40 7.85
N GLU A 65 6.44 11.20 7.85
CA GLU A 65 5.75 9.99 8.30
C GLU A 65 5.72 9.94 9.83
N PHE A 66 4.61 10.41 10.42
CA PHE A 66 4.51 10.53 11.88
C PHE A 66 4.43 9.16 12.55
N ARG A 67 5.23 8.97 13.60
CA ARG A 67 5.26 7.73 14.38
C ARG A 67 4.28 7.84 15.55
N PRO A 68 3.19 7.04 15.62
CA PRO A 68 2.16 7.23 16.64
C PRO A 68 2.65 7.16 18.10
N TRP A 69 3.75 6.44 18.36
CA TRP A 69 4.39 6.41 19.68
C TRP A 69 4.80 7.80 20.17
N LEU A 70 5.15 8.73 19.28
CA LEU A 70 5.53 10.10 19.67
C LEU A 70 4.40 10.86 20.37
N ALA A 71 3.13 10.59 20.01
CA ALA A 71 1.98 11.23 20.63
C ALA A 71 1.77 10.81 22.10
N THR A 72 2.41 9.72 22.55
CA THR A 72 2.34 9.25 23.95
C THR A 72 3.46 9.80 24.82
N GLN A 73 4.40 10.56 24.23
CA GLN A 73 5.56 11.10 24.95
C GLN A 73 5.36 12.57 25.32
N SER A 74 6.06 12.99 26.36
CA SER A 74 6.19 14.42 26.70
C SER A 74 7.20 15.08 25.77
N LEU A 75 6.73 15.60 24.65
CA LEU A 75 7.54 16.33 23.68
C LEU A 75 7.54 17.84 23.97
N PRO A 76 8.57 18.58 23.50
CA PRO A 76 8.56 20.04 23.52
C PRO A 76 7.30 20.60 22.84
N ASP A 77 6.86 21.77 23.30
CA ASP A 77 5.75 22.46 22.67
C ASP A 77 6.20 23.08 21.34
N VAL A 78 5.52 22.72 20.26
CA VAL A 78 5.83 23.12 18.89
C VAL A 78 4.53 23.47 18.20
N ASP A 79 4.50 24.61 17.51
CA ASP A 79 3.37 25.01 16.69
C ASP A 79 3.35 24.20 15.38
N TRP A 80 2.22 23.57 15.10
CA TRP A 80 1.93 22.81 13.89
C TRP A 80 0.87 23.50 13.00
N SER A 81 0.58 24.78 13.21
CA SER A 81 -0.39 25.56 12.44
C SER A 81 -0.10 25.61 10.92
N ASP A 82 1.16 25.42 10.54
CA ASP A 82 1.64 25.35 9.17
C ASP A 82 1.48 23.94 8.54
N ALA A 83 0.97 22.97 9.29
CA ALA A 83 0.95 21.57 8.89
C ALA A 83 -0.45 21.05 8.51
N VAL A 84 -0.43 20.08 7.60
CA VAL A 84 -1.59 19.28 7.22
C VAL A 84 -1.31 17.82 7.47
N VAL A 85 -2.18 17.19 8.26
CA VAL A 85 -2.17 15.77 8.57
C VAL A 85 -3.13 15.04 7.64
N TYR A 86 -2.60 14.09 6.86
CA TYR A 86 -3.38 13.13 6.09
C TYR A 86 -3.38 11.79 6.86
N ALA A 87 -4.49 11.52 7.55
CA ALA A 87 -4.65 10.34 8.39
C ALA A 87 -5.43 9.25 7.64
N PHE A 88 -4.74 8.18 7.27
CA PHE A 88 -5.28 7.04 6.54
C PHE A 88 -5.70 5.93 7.51
N SER A 89 -6.98 5.57 7.49
CA SER A 89 -7.51 4.45 8.27
C SER A 89 -8.82 3.94 7.69
N TYR A 90 -8.85 2.70 7.19
CA TYR A 90 -10.09 2.11 6.66
C TYR A 90 -11.25 2.18 7.67
N SER A 91 -11.04 1.71 8.91
CA SER A 91 -12.08 1.65 9.93
C SER A 91 -12.29 2.96 10.68
N GLY A 92 -11.27 3.84 10.72
CA GLY A 92 -11.25 5.03 11.56
C GLY A 92 -11.23 4.74 13.06
N LYS A 93 -11.08 3.47 13.49
CA LYS A 93 -11.16 3.04 14.89
C LYS A 93 -9.82 2.92 15.60
N SER A 94 -8.71 3.07 14.88
CA SER A 94 -7.37 2.91 15.45
C SER A 94 -7.12 4.03 16.46
N THR A 95 -7.03 3.66 17.74
CA THR A 95 -6.90 4.57 18.88
C THR A 95 -5.63 5.41 18.80
N ASP A 96 -4.53 4.80 18.37
CA ASP A 96 -3.23 5.44 18.20
C ASP A 96 -3.21 6.47 17.07
N ILE A 97 -3.90 6.19 15.95
CA ILE A 97 -4.07 7.13 14.84
C ILE A 97 -4.98 8.29 15.28
N ALA A 98 -6.09 8.00 15.95
CA ALA A 98 -6.98 9.04 16.46
C ALA A 98 -6.26 9.93 17.49
N ALA A 99 -5.54 9.35 18.44
CA ALA A 99 -4.77 10.07 19.45
C ALA A 99 -3.64 10.91 18.83
N SER A 100 -2.94 10.40 17.83
CA SER A 100 -1.90 11.17 17.12
C SER A 100 -2.49 12.35 16.34
N ALA A 101 -3.63 12.13 15.67
CA ALA A 101 -4.34 13.20 14.97
C ALA A 101 -4.87 14.27 15.94
N GLU A 102 -5.40 13.86 17.10
CA GLU A 102 -5.82 14.77 18.16
C GLU A 102 -4.64 15.56 18.74
N TRP A 103 -3.52 14.89 19.00
CA TRP A 103 -2.29 15.52 19.50
C TRP A 103 -1.74 16.59 18.55
N LEU A 104 -1.75 16.32 17.24
CA LEU A 104 -1.33 17.26 16.20
C LEU A 104 -2.33 18.42 16.03
N ARG A 105 -3.64 18.11 16.04
CA ARG A 105 -4.70 19.13 15.97
C ARG A 105 -4.64 20.09 17.16
N ALA A 106 -4.41 19.59 18.36
CA ALA A 106 -4.28 20.40 19.57
C ALA A 106 -3.13 21.41 19.48
N ARG A 107 -2.18 21.19 18.56
CA ARG A 107 -1.04 22.08 18.25
C ARG A 107 -1.21 22.88 16.96
N GLY A 108 -2.43 22.95 16.43
CA GLY A 108 -2.77 23.82 15.29
C GLY A 108 -2.84 23.13 13.93
N ALA A 109 -2.44 21.85 13.82
CA ALA A 109 -2.45 21.18 12.52
C ALA A 109 -3.86 21.01 11.93
N LEU A 110 -3.99 21.22 10.62
CA LEU A 110 -5.20 20.85 9.88
C LEU A 110 -5.22 19.32 9.71
N VAL A 111 -6.36 18.68 9.93
CA VAL A 111 -6.47 17.20 9.89
C VAL A 111 -7.49 16.78 8.83
N VAL A 112 -7.02 15.98 7.88
CA VAL A 112 -7.81 15.35 6.82
C VAL A 112 -7.80 13.84 7.07
N ALA A 113 -8.96 13.28 7.42
CA ALA A 113 -9.12 11.85 7.60
C ALA A 113 -9.55 11.16 6.29
N VAL A 114 -8.89 10.07 5.94
CA VAL A 114 -9.23 9.22 4.79
C VAL A 114 -9.71 7.87 5.32
N THR A 115 -11.03 7.62 5.26
CA THR A 115 -11.67 6.48 5.94
C THR A 115 -12.98 6.06 5.28
N GLU A 116 -13.48 4.84 5.49
CA GLU A 116 -14.77 4.41 4.89
C GLU A 116 -16.00 5.09 5.53
N ALA A 117 -15.84 5.74 6.70
CA ALA A 117 -16.86 6.53 7.38
C ALA A 117 -18.26 5.87 7.39
N GLY A 118 -18.35 4.67 7.97
CA GLY A 118 -19.61 3.95 8.17
C GLY A 118 -19.66 3.11 9.44
N PHE A 119 -18.60 3.14 10.25
CA PHE A 119 -18.55 2.37 11.49
C PHE A 119 -18.99 3.21 12.68
N SER A 120 -19.84 2.63 13.53
CA SER A 120 -20.02 3.14 14.90
C SER A 120 -18.66 3.21 15.58
N ASN A 121 -18.37 4.34 16.25
CA ASN A 121 -17.13 4.62 16.98
C ASN A 121 -15.85 4.79 16.13
N ALA A 122 -15.94 5.36 14.92
CA ALA A 122 -14.76 5.82 14.19
C ALA A 122 -14.10 7.03 14.89
N GLN A 123 -13.22 6.76 15.85
CA GLN A 123 -12.57 7.77 16.71
C GLN A 123 -11.78 8.82 15.91
N LEU A 124 -11.21 8.45 14.76
CA LEU A 124 -10.47 9.37 13.89
C LEU A 124 -11.32 10.53 13.36
N LEU A 125 -12.65 10.39 13.34
CA LEU A 125 -13.54 11.47 12.91
C LEU A 125 -13.60 12.63 13.91
N GLN A 126 -13.29 12.40 15.19
CA GLN A 126 -13.32 13.44 16.22
C GLN A 126 -12.25 14.53 16.00
N PRO A 127 -10.97 14.19 15.79
CA PRO A 127 -9.94 15.18 15.49
C PRO A 127 -9.99 15.68 14.04
N ALA A 128 -10.72 15.06 13.12
CA ALA A 128 -10.76 15.45 11.72
C ALA A 128 -11.46 16.81 11.50
N HIS A 129 -10.84 17.67 10.69
CA HIS A 129 -11.48 18.88 10.15
C HIS A 129 -12.22 18.55 8.85
N HIS A 130 -11.65 17.65 8.05
CA HIS A 130 -12.23 17.16 6.81
C HIS A 130 -12.12 15.64 6.71
N VAL A 131 -13.05 15.05 5.97
CA VAL A 131 -13.12 13.59 5.77
C VAL A 131 -13.27 13.32 4.28
N ILE A 132 -12.37 12.53 3.71
CA ILE A 132 -12.53 11.92 2.39
C ILE A 132 -12.98 10.48 2.63
N ARG A 133 -14.21 10.18 2.19
CA ARG A 133 -14.76 8.84 2.33
C ARG A 133 -14.17 7.92 1.26
N LEU A 134 -13.68 6.75 1.63
CA LEU A 134 -13.18 5.76 0.68
C LEU A 134 -14.30 5.31 -0.27
N GLY A 135 -15.47 4.91 0.22
CA GLY A 135 -16.55 4.43 -0.65
C GLY A 135 -16.29 3.02 -1.21
N CYS A 136 -15.37 2.27 -0.62
CA CYS A 136 -15.13 0.88 -0.99
C CYS A 136 -16.12 -0.10 -0.33
N GLY A 137 -16.99 0.40 0.56
CA GLY A 137 -17.97 -0.39 1.29
C GLY A 137 -17.34 -1.25 2.40
N ALA A 138 -18.15 -2.16 2.95
CA ALA A 138 -17.72 -3.08 4.00
C ALA A 138 -16.61 -4.03 3.50
N GLU A 139 -15.60 -4.21 4.34
CA GLU A 139 -14.48 -5.12 4.15
C GLU A 139 -14.37 -5.95 5.43
N LEU A 140 -14.77 -7.22 5.30
CA LEU A 140 -14.92 -8.18 6.38
C LEU A 140 -13.63 -8.97 6.63
N ALA A 141 -12.87 -9.29 5.58
CA ALA A 141 -11.61 -10.01 5.74
C ALA A 141 -10.66 -9.22 6.62
N VAL A 142 -10.00 -9.89 7.58
CA VAL A 142 -9.02 -9.24 8.47
C VAL A 142 -7.94 -8.50 7.67
N PRO A 143 -7.27 -9.13 6.68
CA PRO A 143 -6.33 -8.43 5.81
C PRO A 143 -7.06 -7.41 4.91
N ALA A 144 -6.59 -6.16 4.91
CA ALA A 144 -7.10 -5.12 4.01
C ALA A 144 -6.84 -5.44 2.52
N THR A 145 -7.79 -5.10 1.65
CA THR A 145 -7.76 -5.40 0.20
C THR A 145 -8.09 -4.16 -0.66
N LYS A 146 -9.33 -4.04 -1.15
CA LYS A 146 -9.86 -2.91 -1.93
C LYS A 146 -9.67 -1.57 -1.22
N SER A 147 -9.68 -1.57 0.12
CA SER A 147 -9.47 -0.36 0.91
C SER A 147 -8.04 0.20 0.77
N VAL A 148 -7.03 -0.65 0.54
CA VAL A 148 -5.65 -0.22 0.26
C VAL A 148 -5.59 0.47 -1.10
N ILE A 149 -6.16 -0.16 -2.13
CA ILE A 149 -6.17 0.38 -3.50
C ILE A 149 -6.92 1.72 -3.54
N ALA A 150 -8.05 1.84 -2.85
CA ALA A 150 -8.77 3.10 -2.73
C ALA A 150 -7.92 4.19 -2.05
N GLN A 151 -7.21 3.88 -0.96
CA GLN A 151 -6.33 4.83 -0.28
C GLN A 151 -5.15 5.28 -1.15
N LEU A 152 -4.57 4.40 -1.98
CA LEU A 152 -3.52 4.78 -2.93
C LEU A 152 -4.01 5.88 -3.90
N PHE A 153 -5.23 5.72 -4.43
CA PHE A 153 -5.83 6.69 -5.35
C PHE A 153 -6.18 8.01 -4.65
N VAL A 154 -6.77 7.96 -3.46
CA VAL A 154 -7.04 9.16 -2.66
C VAL A 154 -5.75 9.89 -2.32
N ALA A 155 -4.68 9.18 -1.94
CA ALA A 155 -3.38 9.78 -1.66
C ALA A 155 -2.78 10.48 -2.90
N ALA A 156 -2.86 9.86 -4.08
CA ALA A 156 -2.41 10.48 -5.33
C ALA A 156 -3.21 11.75 -5.67
N ALA A 157 -4.53 11.73 -5.51
CA ALA A 157 -5.38 12.90 -5.73
C ALA A 157 -5.07 14.05 -4.74
N LEU A 158 -4.87 13.73 -3.46
CA LEU A 158 -4.50 14.69 -2.41
C LEU A 158 -3.16 15.39 -2.69
N VAL A 159 -2.21 14.68 -3.30
CA VAL A 159 -0.93 15.25 -3.76
C VAL A 159 -1.09 16.10 -5.02
N GLY A 160 -2.11 15.82 -5.83
CA GLY A 160 -2.47 16.61 -7.00
C GLY A 160 -2.27 15.93 -8.35
N TYR A 161 -2.15 14.59 -8.37
CA TYR A 161 -2.27 13.82 -9.60
C TYR A 161 -3.72 13.80 -10.07
N ASP A 162 -3.93 13.78 -11.40
CA ASP A 162 -5.22 13.41 -11.98
C ASP A 162 -5.38 11.89 -11.89
N ILE A 163 -6.41 11.46 -11.17
CA ILE A 163 -6.66 10.05 -10.91
C ILE A 163 -7.80 9.48 -11.77
N THR A 164 -8.55 10.29 -12.51
CA THR A 164 -9.80 9.84 -13.15
C THR A 164 -9.51 8.87 -14.28
N GLN A 165 -8.65 9.25 -15.23
CA GLN A 165 -8.22 8.36 -16.30
C GLN A 165 -7.38 7.20 -15.77
N ALA A 166 -6.48 7.47 -14.82
CA ALA A 166 -5.64 6.45 -14.21
C ALA A 166 -6.46 5.34 -13.53
N ALA A 167 -7.62 5.68 -12.96
CA ALA A 167 -8.52 4.73 -12.30
C ALA A 167 -9.17 3.78 -13.29
N GLU A 168 -9.63 4.26 -14.44
CA GLU A 168 -10.21 3.42 -15.49
C GLU A 168 -9.17 2.48 -16.09
N GLU A 169 -7.99 3.01 -16.45
CA GLU A 169 -6.88 2.19 -16.98
C GLU A 169 -6.46 1.12 -15.96
N THR A 170 -6.31 1.51 -14.69
CA THR A 170 -5.96 0.58 -13.62
C THR A 170 -7.03 -0.48 -13.44
N ALA A 171 -8.32 -0.12 -13.42
CA ALA A 171 -9.42 -1.07 -13.30
C ALA A 171 -9.42 -2.10 -14.45
N ALA A 172 -9.17 -1.66 -15.69
CA ALA A 172 -9.01 -2.55 -16.83
C ALA A 172 -7.80 -3.50 -16.66
N SER A 173 -6.66 -2.98 -16.21
CA SER A 173 -5.46 -3.77 -15.92
C SER A 173 -5.70 -4.84 -14.85
N LEU A 174 -6.38 -4.50 -13.75
CA LEU A 174 -6.68 -5.44 -12.67
C LEU A 174 -7.56 -6.60 -13.17
N LEU A 175 -8.58 -6.31 -13.98
CA LEU A 175 -9.45 -7.33 -14.58
C LEU A 175 -8.68 -8.26 -15.53
N ALA A 176 -7.81 -7.69 -16.37
CA ALA A 176 -6.97 -8.47 -17.27
C ALA A 176 -5.97 -9.37 -16.52
N ILE A 177 -5.40 -8.88 -15.42
CA ILE A 177 -4.49 -9.64 -14.55
C ILE A 177 -5.18 -10.85 -13.90
N ASP A 178 -6.40 -10.66 -13.36
CA ASP A 178 -7.19 -11.75 -12.76
C ASP A 178 -7.58 -12.78 -13.84
N ALA A 179 -8.07 -12.30 -15.00
CA ALA A 179 -8.45 -13.16 -16.12
C ALA A 179 -7.28 -13.99 -16.69
N ALA A 180 -6.06 -13.44 -16.67
CA ALA A 180 -4.85 -14.14 -17.10
C ALA A 180 -4.32 -15.15 -16.06
N GLY A 181 -4.94 -15.26 -14.88
CA GLY A 181 -4.51 -16.18 -13.83
C GLY A 181 -3.14 -15.83 -13.24
N VAL A 182 -2.68 -14.58 -13.37
CA VAL A 182 -1.40 -14.11 -12.82
C VAL A 182 -1.30 -14.40 -11.31
N PRO A 183 -2.33 -14.15 -10.49
CA PRO A 183 -2.25 -14.45 -9.06
C PRO A 183 -2.06 -15.93 -8.74
N ASP A 184 -2.67 -16.84 -9.51
CA ASP A 184 -2.56 -18.30 -9.32
C ASP A 184 -1.20 -18.85 -9.76
N GLN A 185 -0.63 -18.29 -10.82
CA GLN A 185 0.73 -18.59 -11.24
C GLN A 185 1.73 -18.18 -10.16
N LEU A 186 1.57 -16.98 -9.60
CA LEU A 186 2.40 -16.52 -8.50
C LEU A 186 2.20 -17.36 -7.23
N ALA A 187 0.96 -17.74 -6.90
CA ALA A 187 0.67 -18.62 -5.76
C ALA A 187 1.37 -19.98 -5.91
N THR A 188 1.38 -20.53 -7.12
CA THR A 188 2.10 -21.77 -7.43
C THR A 188 3.60 -21.63 -7.22
N PHE A 189 4.20 -20.51 -7.64
CA PHE A 189 5.61 -20.22 -7.43
C PHE A 189 5.98 -20.06 -5.95
N LEU A 190 5.10 -19.42 -5.16
CA LEU A 190 5.30 -19.18 -3.73
C LEU A 190 5.00 -20.40 -2.85
N ALA A 191 4.38 -21.45 -3.39
CA ALA A 191 4.07 -22.66 -2.63
C ALA A 191 5.34 -23.32 -2.06
N GLY A 192 5.30 -23.63 -0.77
CA GLY A 192 6.42 -24.26 -0.05
C GLY A 192 7.64 -23.34 0.18
N ALA A 193 7.50 -22.02 -0.05
CA ALA A 193 8.56 -21.07 0.26
C ALA A 193 8.83 -21.01 1.78
N ARG A 194 10.11 -21.01 2.16
CA ARG A 194 10.51 -20.77 3.56
C ARG A 194 10.30 -19.31 3.96
N THR A 195 10.72 -18.39 3.10
CA THR A 195 10.46 -16.95 3.20
C THR A 195 10.17 -16.36 1.82
N VAL A 196 9.49 -15.22 1.78
CA VAL A 196 9.20 -14.50 0.54
C VAL A 196 9.69 -13.06 0.65
N THR A 197 10.55 -12.63 -0.26
CA THR A 197 10.98 -11.22 -0.35
C THR A 197 10.35 -10.53 -1.54
N TRP A 198 9.65 -9.43 -1.31
CA TRP A 198 9.07 -8.56 -2.32
C TRP A 198 10.00 -7.38 -2.61
N LEU A 199 10.44 -7.23 -3.85
CA LEU A 199 11.33 -6.16 -4.28
C LEU A 199 10.59 -5.20 -5.21
N ALA A 200 10.73 -3.91 -4.93
CA ALA A 200 10.15 -2.85 -5.75
C ALA A 200 11.00 -1.57 -5.67
N ARG A 201 10.68 -0.54 -6.46
CA ARG A 201 11.34 0.77 -6.40
C ARG A 201 10.36 1.93 -6.41
N GLY A 202 10.82 3.06 -5.88
CA GLY A 202 10.04 4.28 -5.80
C GLY A 202 8.71 4.05 -5.06
N PRO A 203 7.60 4.67 -5.51
CA PRO A 203 6.29 4.51 -4.88
C PRO A 203 5.84 3.06 -4.71
N SER A 204 6.29 2.15 -5.59
CA SER A 204 5.89 0.74 -5.54
C SER A 204 6.39 -0.01 -4.31
N ILE A 205 7.34 0.55 -3.53
CA ILE A 205 7.76 -0.04 -2.25
C ILE A 205 6.61 -0.11 -1.25
N GLY A 206 5.68 0.85 -1.26
CA GLY A 206 4.47 0.78 -0.43
C GLY A 206 3.61 -0.43 -0.78
N GLY A 207 3.48 -0.75 -2.06
CA GLY A 207 2.79 -1.96 -2.50
C GLY A 207 3.52 -3.25 -2.12
N ALA A 208 4.85 -3.27 -2.18
CA ALA A 208 5.66 -4.42 -1.78
C ALA A 208 5.59 -4.68 -0.26
N LEU A 209 5.61 -3.63 0.55
CA LEU A 209 5.41 -3.72 2.00
C LEU A 209 4.01 -4.26 2.34
N ASP A 210 2.98 -3.81 1.63
CA ASP A 210 1.62 -4.35 1.80
C ASP A 210 1.52 -5.81 1.35
N ALA A 211 2.16 -6.18 0.24
CA ALA A 211 2.21 -7.56 -0.24
C ALA A 211 2.88 -8.50 0.77
N ALA A 212 4.01 -8.09 1.36
CA ALA A 212 4.66 -8.83 2.43
C ALA A 212 3.73 -8.98 3.65
N LEU A 213 3.07 -7.88 4.06
CA LEU A 213 2.12 -7.89 5.16
C LEU A 213 0.94 -8.84 4.89
N LYS A 214 0.36 -8.84 3.69
CA LYS A 214 -0.74 -9.76 3.33
C LYS A 214 -0.32 -11.22 3.47
N LEU A 215 0.89 -11.55 3.03
CA LEU A 215 1.37 -12.93 3.10
C LEU A 215 1.53 -13.40 4.55
N GLN A 216 2.05 -12.51 5.42
CA GLN A 216 2.15 -12.76 6.86
C GLN A 216 0.77 -12.89 7.52
N GLU A 217 -0.17 -12.00 7.20
CA GLU A 217 -1.51 -11.97 7.81
C GLU A 217 -2.43 -13.10 7.34
N SER A 218 -2.35 -13.50 6.07
CA SER A 218 -3.27 -14.46 5.44
C SER A 218 -2.75 -15.89 5.40
N VAL A 219 -1.43 -16.08 5.27
CA VAL A 219 -0.81 -17.40 5.04
C VAL A 219 0.18 -17.77 6.13
N GLY A 220 0.69 -16.79 6.89
CA GLY A 220 1.67 -17.02 7.96
C GLY A 220 3.09 -17.31 7.47
N ILE A 221 3.38 -17.07 6.19
CA ILE A 221 4.74 -17.21 5.65
C ILE A 221 5.53 -15.94 6.01
N PRO A 222 6.74 -16.06 6.61
CA PRO A 222 7.61 -14.91 6.83
C PRO A 222 7.91 -14.21 5.51
N ALA A 223 7.50 -12.95 5.43
CA ALA A 223 7.70 -12.12 4.25
C ALA A 223 8.41 -10.82 4.57
N PHE A 224 9.18 -10.32 3.61
CA PHE A 224 9.93 -9.06 3.71
C PHE A 224 9.69 -8.22 2.47
N ALA A 225 9.94 -6.91 2.58
CA ALA A 225 9.99 -6.05 1.42
C ALA A 225 11.20 -5.10 1.50
N TYR A 226 11.88 -4.93 0.37
CA TYR A 226 13.03 -4.04 0.26
C TYR A 226 12.99 -3.29 -1.07
N SER A 227 13.62 -2.12 -1.11
CA SER A 227 13.98 -1.60 -2.42
C SER A 227 15.00 -2.53 -3.08
N THR A 228 14.94 -2.69 -4.41
CA THR A 228 15.91 -3.54 -5.14
C THR A 228 17.37 -3.17 -4.83
N ALA A 229 17.66 -1.88 -4.68
CA ALA A 229 18.97 -1.38 -4.27
C ALA A 229 19.33 -1.76 -2.82
N GLU A 230 18.45 -1.50 -1.85
CA GLU A 230 18.73 -1.85 -0.45
C GLU A 230 18.90 -3.35 -0.24
N TYR A 231 18.18 -4.17 -1.00
CA TYR A 231 18.33 -5.62 -0.94
C TYR A 231 19.77 -6.07 -1.25
N LEU A 232 20.42 -5.42 -2.23
CA LEU A 232 21.82 -5.67 -2.57
C LEU A 232 22.82 -5.16 -1.52
N HIS A 233 22.41 -4.22 -0.66
CA HIS A 233 23.27 -3.63 0.37
C HIS A 233 23.36 -4.46 1.67
N GLY A 234 22.78 -5.65 1.72
CA GLY A 234 22.91 -6.54 2.88
C GLY A 234 21.90 -7.68 2.92
N PRO A 235 20.58 -7.42 2.82
CA PRO A 235 19.55 -8.45 2.96
C PRO A 235 19.73 -9.66 2.05
N ILE A 236 20.23 -9.49 0.83
CA ILE A 236 20.52 -10.59 -0.10
C ILE A 236 21.49 -11.64 0.47
N ALA A 237 22.33 -11.28 1.44
CA ALA A 237 23.25 -12.21 2.09
C ALA A 237 22.53 -13.31 2.89
N ALA A 238 21.29 -13.06 3.34
CA ALA A 238 20.49 -14.03 4.07
C ALA A 238 19.67 -14.96 3.14
N ALA A 239 19.62 -14.66 1.85
CA ALA A 239 18.80 -15.38 0.88
C ALA A 239 19.37 -16.79 0.60
N SER A 240 18.49 -17.77 0.50
CA SER A 240 18.82 -19.16 0.21
C SER A 240 17.95 -19.75 -0.90
N PRO A 241 18.33 -20.92 -1.45
CA PRO A 241 17.50 -21.62 -2.44
C PRO A 241 16.10 -22.06 -1.94
N GLN A 242 15.86 -22.06 -0.62
CA GLN A 242 14.56 -22.38 -0.02
C GLN A 242 13.60 -21.17 0.01
N ASP A 243 14.12 -19.98 -0.24
CA ASP A 243 13.34 -18.73 -0.23
C ASP A 243 12.77 -18.44 -1.63
N ARG A 244 11.88 -17.45 -1.72
CA ARG A 244 11.35 -16.94 -2.98
C ARG A 244 11.49 -15.43 -3.04
N VAL A 245 11.80 -14.91 -4.23
CA VAL A 245 11.87 -13.47 -4.45
C VAL A 245 10.90 -13.04 -5.55
N VAL A 246 10.09 -12.02 -5.29
CA VAL A 246 9.21 -11.41 -6.27
C VAL A 246 9.76 -10.04 -6.61
N VAL A 247 10.13 -9.81 -7.87
CA VAL A 247 10.66 -8.53 -8.35
C VAL A 247 9.58 -7.80 -9.13
N PHE A 248 9.09 -6.68 -8.63
CA PHE A 248 8.06 -5.88 -9.28
C PHE A 248 8.66 -4.69 -10.02
N SER A 249 8.49 -4.67 -11.35
CA SER A 249 9.00 -3.60 -12.23
C SER A 249 7.93 -2.55 -12.53
N GLY A 250 7.34 -1.96 -11.49
CA GLY A 250 6.24 -1.01 -11.63
C GLY A 250 6.60 0.45 -11.77
N ALA A 251 7.87 0.85 -11.74
CA ALA A 251 8.27 2.25 -11.82
C ALA A 251 9.48 2.44 -12.76
N ASP A 252 9.96 3.68 -12.87
CA ASP A 252 11.15 4.08 -13.65
C ASP A 252 12.46 3.56 -13.04
N GLU A 253 12.50 2.27 -12.75
CA GLU A 253 13.72 1.62 -12.32
C GLU A 253 14.62 1.42 -13.55
N PRO A 254 15.87 1.93 -13.51
CA PRO A 254 16.85 1.66 -14.54
C PRO A 254 16.99 0.15 -14.76
N MET A 255 17.10 -0.25 -16.03
CA MET A 255 17.25 -1.67 -16.40
C MET A 255 18.43 -2.32 -15.67
N GLU A 256 19.51 -1.57 -15.48
CA GLU A 256 20.73 -2.00 -14.79
C GLU A 256 20.49 -2.42 -13.33
N SER A 257 19.66 -1.68 -12.59
CA SER A 257 19.33 -2.00 -11.19
C SER A 257 18.63 -3.36 -11.09
N LYS A 258 17.71 -3.62 -12.02
CA LYS A 258 16.99 -4.90 -12.12
C LYS A 258 17.91 -6.05 -12.56
N GLN A 259 18.82 -5.79 -13.50
CA GLN A 259 19.82 -6.79 -13.94
C GLN A 259 20.78 -7.15 -12.81
N ALA A 260 21.19 -6.18 -12.01
CA ALA A 260 22.08 -6.40 -10.88
C ALA A 260 21.43 -7.34 -9.85
N VAL A 261 20.17 -7.10 -9.48
CA VAL A 261 19.48 -7.95 -8.50
C VAL A 261 19.18 -9.35 -9.02
N THR A 262 18.70 -9.47 -10.26
CA THR A 262 18.40 -10.79 -10.87
C THR A 262 19.66 -11.62 -11.06
N THR A 263 20.76 -10.99 -11.51
CA THR A 263 22.07 -11.65 -11.63
C THR A 263 22.58 -12.14 -10.27
N ALA A 264 22.44 -11.34 -9.23
CA ALA A 264 22.86 -11.69 -7.88
C ALA A 264 22.03 -12.83 -7.26
N LEU A 265 20.74 -12.94 -7.62
CA LEU A 265 19.84 -14.03 -7.24
C LEU A 265 20.20 -15.32 -7.98
N LEU A 266 20.42 -15.25 -9.30
CA LEU A 266 20.88 -16.38 -10.11
C LEU A 266 22.20 -16.96 -9.58
N ALA A 267 23.18 -16.11 -9.28
CA ALA A 267 24.47 -16.52 -8.74
C ALA A 267 24.36 -17.26 -7.39
N ARG A 268 23.26 -17.07 -6.65
CA ARG A 268 22.99 -17.71 -5.36
C ARG A 268 22.02 -18.88 -5.47
N GLY A 269 21.48 -19.17 -6.65
CA GLY A 269 20.46 -20.18 -6.84
C GLY A 269 19.15 -19.87 -6.09
N VAL A 270 18.86 -18.59 -5.86
CA VAL A 270 17.61 -18.17 -5.20
C VAL A 270 16.52 -18.03 -6.26
N PRO A 271 15.43 -18.82 -6.19
CA PRO A 271 14.35 -18.71 -7.16
C PRO A 271 13.66 -17.34 -7.07
N PHE A 272 13.43 -16.72 -8.23
CA PHE A 272 12.72 -15.45 -8.33
C PHE A 272 11.73 -15.43 -9.50
N ILE A 273 10.78 -14.50 -9.43
CA ILE A 273 9.85 -14.18 -10.51
C ILE A 273 9.72 -12.67 -10.68
N CYS A 274 9.70 -12.22 -11.93
CA CYS A 274 9.60 -10.82 -12.33
C CYS A 274 8.17 -10.50 -12.75
N LEU A 275 7.58 -9.48 -12.13
CA LEU A 275 6.26 -8.95 -12.47
C LEU A 275 6.41 -7.70 -13.34
N GLY A 276 5.93 -7.77 -14.59
CA GLY A 276 5.93 -6.67 -15.55
C GLY A 276 7.30 -6.29 -16.12
N CYS A 277 8.28 -7.20 -16.11
CA CYS A 277 9.60 -6.98 -16.70
C CYS A 277 9.96 -8.09 -17.68
N ASP A 278 10.52 -7.70 -18.84
CA ASP A 278 10.92 -8.62 -19.91
C ASP A 278 12.37 -9.12 -19.77
N GLN A 279 12.92 -9.13 -18.54
CA GLN A 279 14.35 -9.41 -18.34
C GLN A 279 14.71 -10.89 -18.47
N THR A 280 13.77 -11.78 -18.17
CA THR A 280 14.01 -13.22 -18.15
C THR A 280 12.76 -13.95 -18.62
N HIS A 281 12.77 -14.45 -19.85
CA HIS A 281 11.62 -15.12 -20.47
C HIS A 281 11.05 -16.28 -19.62
N GLU A 282 11.90 -16.97 -18.86
CA GLU A 282 11.52 -18.14 -18.06
C GLU A 282 10.89 -17.80 -16.70
N ALA A 283 11.05 -16.56 -16.22
CA ALA A 283 10.64 -16.15 -14.88
C ALA A 283 9.91 -14.80 -14.91
N GLN A 284 9.02 -14.59 -15.88
CA GLN A 284 8.30 -13.33 -16.06
C GLN A 284 6.79 -13.51 -16.17
N LEU A 285 6.06 -12.59 -15.54
CA LEU A 285 4.63 -12.40 -15.70
C LEU A 285 4.41 -10.99 -16.28
N PRO A 286 4.16 -10.85 -17.59
CA PRO A 286 3.92 -9.54 -18.20
C PRO A 286 2.64 -8.93 -17.62
N LEU A 287 2.65 -7.62 -17.41
CA LEU A 287 1.53 -6.90 -16.80
C LEU A 287 1.02 -5.80 -17.75
N PRO A 288 -0.31 -5.65 -17.89
CA PRO A 288 -0.90 -4.54 -18.62
C PRO A 288 -0.76 -3.27 -17.78
N PHE A 289 0.34 -2.54 -17.89
CA PHE A 289 0.55 -1.35 -17.05
C PHE A 289 -0.35 -0.17 -17.46
N PRO A 290 -1.00 0.53 -16.50
CA PRO A 290 -1.61 1.82 -16.77
C PRO A 290 -0.54 2.86 -17.16
N GLY A 291 -0.97 3.90 -17.87
CA GLY A 291 -0.09 4.99 -18.31
C GLY A 291 0.50 5.76 -17.14
N ALA A 292 -0.31 6.01 -16.10
CA ALA A 292 0.12 6.59 -14.85
C ALA A 292 1.06 5.64 -14.08
N ARG A 293 2.35 5.97 -14.04
CA ARG A 293 3.39 5.11 -13.44
C ARG A 293 3.14 4.82 -11.96
N TRP A 294 2.69 5.80 -11.18
CA TRP A 294 2.36 5.59 -9.76
C TRP A 294 1.23 4.57 -9.55
N ALA A 295 0.27 4.51 -10.47
CA ALA A 295 -0.92 3.65 -10.37
C ALA A 295 -0.58 2.16 -10.51
N ARG A 296 0.59 1.84 -11.06
CA ARG A 296 1.12 0.47 -11.14
C ARG A 296 1.28 -0.16 -9.75
N THR A 297 1.46 0.63 -8.70
CA THR A 297 1.46 0.14 -7.29
C THR A 297 0.16 -0.60 -6.93
N ALA A 298 -0.98 -0.18 -7.49
CA ALA A 298 -2.26 -0.85 -7.27
C ALA A 298 -2.31 -2.25 -7.91
N LEU A 299 -1.60 -2.48 -9.02
CA LEU A 299 -1.49 -3.80 -9.65
C LEU A 299 -0.72 -4.75 -8.73
N LEU A 300 0.40 -4.31 -8.14
CA LEU A 300 1.16 -5.13 -7.18
C LEU A 300 0.30 -5.50 -5.97
N ALA A 301 -0.39 -4.52 -5.37
CA ALA A 301 -1.28 -4.78 -4.23
C ALA A 301 -2.37 -5.80 -4.59
N PHE A 302 -3.05 -5.63 -5.73
CA PHE A 302 -4.10 -6.52 -6.20
C PHE A 302 -3.59 -7.94 -6.47
N ILE A 303 -2.46 -8.08 -7.17
CA ILE A 303 -1.81 -9.37 -7.44
C ILE A 303 -1.50 -10.07 -6.12
N ALA A 304 -0.83 -9.39 -5.19
CA ALA A 304 -0.47 -9.97 -3.90
C ALA A 304 -1.70 -10.41 -3.09
N GLN A 305 -2.76 -9.60 -3.07
CA GLN A 305 -4.00 -9.93 -2.36
C GLN A 305 -4.65 -11.22 -2.90
N LEU A 306 -4.78 -11.36 -4.22
CA LEU A 306 -5.36 -12.56 -4.83
C LEU A 306 -4.41 -13.76 -4.74
N THR A 307 -3.11 -13.55 -4.84
CA THR A 307 -2.10 -14.61 -4.65
C THR A 307 -2.16 -15.17 -3.23
N CYS A 308 -2.28 -14.31 -2.22
CA CYS A 308 -2.39 -14.76 -0.82
C CYS A 308 -3.66 -15.57 -0.61
N ALA A 309 -4.79 -15.17 -1.20
CA ALA A 309 -6.03 -15.93 -1.11
C ALA A 309 -5.91 -17.32 -1.78
N SER A 310 -5.37 -17.37 -3.01
CA SER A 310 -5.13 -18.63 -3.72
C SER A 310 -4.16 -19.55 -2.96
N LEU A 311 -3.09 -18.99 -2.38
CA LEU A 311 -2.11 -19.75 -1.61
C LEU A 311 -2.67 -20.28 -0.28
N ALA A 312 -3.49 -19.49 0.42
CA ALA A 312 -4.18 -19.92 1.63
C ALA A 312 -5.14 -21.09 1.35
N GLU A 313 -5.95 -20.98 0.28
CA GLU A 313 -6.85 -22.05 -0.16
C GLU A 313 -6.09 -23.36 -0.45
N ARG A 314 -4.96 -23.27 -1.17
CA ARG A 314 -4.08 -24.42 -1.46
C ARG A 314 -3.47 -25.04 -0.20
N SER A 315 -3.27 -24.23 0.84
CA SER A 315 -2.67 -24.66 2.11
C SER A 315 -3.72 -25.10 3.13
N GLY A 316 -5.01 -25.08 2.80
CA GLY A 316 -6.10 -25.41 3.73
C GLY A 316 -6.28 -24.38 4.85
N ILE A 317 -5.83 -23.14 4.64
CA ILE A 317 -5.90 -22.02 5.60
C ILE A 317 -7.06 -21.10 5.18
N ASN A 318 -7.81 -20.57 6.15
CA ASN A 318 -8.79 -19.51 5.88
C ASN A 318 -8.06 -18.16 5.69
N PRO A 319 -8.04 -17.54 4.49
CA PRO A 319 -7.35 -16.27 4.27
C PRO A 319 -8.03 -15.06 4.92
N ASP A 320 -9.27 -15.20 5.37
CA ASP A 320 -10.10 -14.09 5.85
C ASP A 320 -9.96 -13.86 7.36
N GLU A 321 -9.41 -14.85 8.07
CA GLU A 321 -9.25 -14.88 9.51
C GLU A 321 -7.82 -15.27 9.86
N HIS A 322 -7.31 -14.76 10.98
CA HIS A 322 -6.05 -15.23 11.53
C HIS A 322 -6.21 -15.36 13.06
N PRO A 323 -5.82 -16.49 13.68
CA PRO A 323 -6.10 -16.76 15.10
C PRO A 323 -5.64 -15.65 16.06
N SER A 324 -4.52 -14.98 15.71
CA SER A 324 -3.90 -13.93 16.53
C SER A 324 -4.23 -12.49 16.09
N LEU A 325 -5.04 -12.28 15.04
CA LEU A 325 -5.32 -10.94 14.51
C LEU A 325 -6.81 -10.63 14.55
N ARG A 326 -7.12 -9.34 14.67
CA ARG A 326 -8.49 -8.80 14.60
C ARG A 326 -8.53 -7.75 13.51
N LYS A 327 -9.67 -7.60 12.82
CA LYS A 327 -9.87 -6.57 11.79
C LYS A 327 -9.55 -5.15 12.27
N VAL A 328 -9.77 -4.88 13.56
CA VAL A 328 -9.40 -3.64 14.22
C VAL A 328 -8.43 -3.97 15.33
N THR A 329 -7.17 -3.62 15.14
CA THR A 329 -6.13 -3.72 16.17
C THR A 329 -6.25 -2.54 17.12
N GLN A 330 -6.58 -2.81 18.38
CA GLN A 330 -6.45 -1.83 19.46
C GLN A 330 -5.09 -2.05 20.12
N THR A 331 -4.24 -1.03 20.10
CA THR A 331 -3.00 -1.02 20.88
C THR A 331 -3.15 0.00 22.00
N HIS A 332 -2.67 -0.35 23.19
CA HIS A 332 -2.64 0.51 24.37
C HIS A 332 -1.29 1.22 24.47
#